data_AF-A0A3D5ZA14-F1
#
_entry.id   AF-A0A3D5ZA14-F1
#
_cell.length_a   1.000
_cell.length_b   1.000
_cell.length_c   1.000
_cell.angle_alpha   90.00
_cell.angle_beta   90.00
_cell.angle_gamma   90.00
#
_symmetry.space_group_name_H-M   'P 1'
#
loop_
_entity.id
_entity.type
_entity.pdbx_description
1 polymer ?
#
loop_
_entity_poly.entity_id
_entity_poly.type
_entity_poly.pdbx_seq_one_letter_code
_entity_poly.pdbx_strand_id
1 'polypeptide(L)'
;MVLSSRGELMKNALVYAYIGDSIYECYIRKYLISKNFTKLKDLQHESLNYVSAVSQRKHLELLEQENFLTQEELDIVKWGRNAHGGKSKATDIVTYRLATGLECLIGYLYYQNKQDRIKEIMERITSHESIW
;
A
#
# COMPACT_ATOMS: atom_id res chain seq x y z
N MET A 1 -19.29 9.36 23.94
CA MET A 1 -17.93 8.85 24.24
C MET A 1 -17.27 8.20 23.00
N VAL A 2 -17.44 8.78 21.80
CA VAL A 2 -16.96 8.19 20.51
C VAL A 2 -15.91 9.10 19.81
N LEU A 3 -15.65 10.29 20.35
CA LEU A 3 -14.73 11.27 19.75
C LEU A 3 -13.25 11.06 20.14
N SER A 4 -12.98 10.36 21.25
CA SER A 4 -11.61 10.14 21.75
C SER A 4 -10.81 9.17 20.89
N SER A 5 -11.46 8.11 20.39
CA SER A 5 -10.83 7.05 19.60
C SER A 5 -10.45 7.51 18.18
N ARG A 6 -11.18 8.48 17.61
CA ARG A 6 -10.89 9.06 16.29
C ARG A 6 -9.54 9.80 16.24
N GLY A 7 -9.21 10.50 17.33
CA GLY A 7 -7.94 11.24 17.47
C GLY A 7 -6.72 10.36 17.81
N GLU A 8 -6.92 9.22 18.47
CA GLU A 8 -5.85 8.25 18.77
C GLU A 8 -5.46 7.42 17.54
N LEU A 9 -6.44 6.98 16.73
CA LEU A 9 -6.20 6.36 15.42
C LEU A 9 -5.41 7.26 14.46
N MET A 10 -5.67 8.57 14.49
CA MET A 10 -4.95 9.55 13.68
C MET A 10 -3.44 9.61 13.96
N LYS A 11 -2.93 8.99 15.04
CA LYS A 11 -1.52 9.04 15.42
C LYS A 11 -0.77 7.73 15.27
N ASN A 12 -1.38 6.68 14.72
CA ASN A 12 -0.70 5.39 14.57
C ASN A 12 -0.62 4.92 13.11
N ALA A 13 0.57 5.08 12.52
CA ALA A 13 0.82 4.71 11.13
C ALA A 13 0.61 3.20 10.89
N LEU A 14 0.91 2.36 11.87
CA LEU A 14 0.72 0.91 11.76
C LEU A 14 -0.76 0.52 11.70
N VAL A 15 -1.63 1.30 12.33
CA VAL A 15 -3.08 1.06 12.25
C VAL A 15 -3.60 1.43 10.86
N TYR A 16 -3.09 2.50 10.25
CA TYR A 16 -3.40 2.80 8.85
C TYR A 16 -2.84 1.74 7.91
N ALA A 17 -1.60 1.29 8.10
CA ALA A 17 -1.02 0.23 7.31
C ALA A 17 -1.83 -1.07 7.40
N TYR A 18 -2.30 -1.44 8.60
CA TYR A 18 -3.13 -2.62 8.81
C TYR A 18 -4.40 -2.65 7.94
N ILE A 19 -5.17 -1.56 7.90
CA ILE A 19 -6.36 -1.50 7.03
C ILE A 19 -5.98 -1.29 5.56
N GLY A 20 -4.89 -0.56 5.31
CA GLY A 20 -4.38 -0.28 3.97
C GLY A 20 -3.97 -1.54 3.22
N ASP A 21 -3.32 -2.48 3.88
CA ASP A 21 -2.95 -3.79 3.34
C ASP A 21 -4.19 -4.56 2.84
N SER A 22 -5.24 -4.63 3.66
CA SER A 22 -6.51 -5.28 3.27
C SER A 22 -7.18 -4.61 2.07
N ILE A 23 -7.13 -3.28 1.99
CA ILE A 23 -7.70 -2.52 0.87
C ILE A 23 -6.87 -2.77 -0.39
N TYR A 24 -5.55 -2.66 -0.29
CA TYR A 24 -4.62 -2.92 -1.38
C TYR A 24 -4.83 -4.32 -1.96
N GLU A 25 -4.87 -5.35 -1.11
CA GLU A 25 -5.13 -6.72 -1.52
C GLU A 25 -6.49 -6.88 -2.21
N CYS A 26 -7.54 -6.22 -1.70
CA CYS A 26 -8.86 -6.25 -2.32
C CYS A 26 -8.83 -5.67 -3.75
N TYR A 27 -8.13 -4.55 -3.97
CA TYR A 27 -7.96 -3.97 -5.30
C TYR A 27 -7.21 -4.91 -6.25
N ILE A 28 -6.12 -5.53 -5.80
CA ILE A 28 -5.35 -6.50 -6.59
C ILE A 28 -6.22 -7.70 -6.95
N ARG A 29 -6.94 -8.28 -5.99
CA ARG A 29 -7.82 -9.44 -6.25
C ARG A 29 -8.91 -9.08 -7.27
N LYS A 30 -9.52 -7.89 -7.16
CA LYS A 30 -10.50 -7.39 -8.14
C LYS A 30 -9.89 -7.24 -9.54
N TYR A 31 -8.67 -6.69 -9.62
CA TYR A 31 -7.93 -6.56 -10.87
C TYR A 31 -7.67 -7.94 -11.51
N LEU A 32 -7.17 -8.91 -10.75
CA LEU A 32 -6.90 -10.26 -11.27
C LEU A 32 -8.19 -10.98 -11.71
N ILE A 33 -9.29 -10.83 -10.97
CA ILE A 33 -10.60 -11.36 -11.40
C ILE A 33 -11.01 -10.74 -12.73
N SER A 34 -10.80 -9.43 -12.92
CA SER A 34 -11.12 -8.75 -14.19
C SER A 34 -10.26 -9.21 -15.38
N LYS A 35 -9.10 -9.83 -15.12
CA LYS A 35 -8.22 -10.43 -16.12
C LYS A 35 -8.61 -11.87 -16.51
N ASN A 36 -9.81 -12.32 -16.11
CA ASN A 36 -10.35 -13.66 -16.41
C ASN A 36 -9.56 -14.84 -15.80
N PHE A 37 -8.84 -14.64 -14.70
CA PHE A 37 -8.33 -15.77 -13.92
C PHE A 37 -9.51 -16.52 -13.27
N THR A 38 -9.69 -17.80 -13.62
CA THR A 38 -10.86 -18.60 -13.22
C THR A 38 -10.59 -19.61 -12.11
N LYS A 39 -9.32 -19.88 -11.79
CA LYS A 39 -8.93 -20.82 -10.73
C LYS A 39 -8.39 -20.07 -9.52
N LEU A 40 -8.89 -20.42 -8.34
CA LEU A 40 -8.46 -19.82 -7.07
C LEU A 40 -6.95 -19.95 -6.83
N LYS A 41 -6.36 -21.11 -7.17
CA LYS A 41 -4.92 -21.35 -7.02
C LYS A 41 -4.09 -20.38 -7.88
N ASP A 42 -4.54 -20.11 -9.10
CA ASP A 42 -3.85 -19.21 -10.02
C ASP A 42 -4.00 -17.76 -9.53
N LEU A 43 -5.18 -17.36 -9.07
CA LEU A 43 -5.41 -16.06 -8.44
C LEU A 43 -4.50 -15.83 -7.23
N GLN A 44 -4.38 -16.83 -6.34
CA GLN A 44 -3.52 -16.74 -5.17
C GLN A 44 -2.05 -16.63 -5.59
N HIS A 45 -1.60 -17.46 -6.53
CA HIS A 45 -0.24 -17.41 -7.03
C HIS A 45 0.09 -16.05 -7.64
N GLU A 46 -0.76 -15.54 -8.53
CA GLU A 46 -0.57 -14.24 -9.17
C GLU A 46 -0.65 -13.08 -8.19
N SER A 47 -1.52 -13.15 -7.18
CA SER A 47 -1.61 -12.08 -6.17
C SER A 47 -0.29 -11.83 -5.45
N LEU A 48 0.54 -12.86 -5.25
CA LEU A 48 1.85 -12.74 -4.59
C LEU A 48 2.80 -11.82 -5.37
N ASN A 49 2.67 -11.78 -6.70
CA ASN A 49 3.44 -10.86 -7.54
C ASN A 49 3.12 -9.40 -7.21
N TYR A 50 1.98 -9.08 -6.59
CA TYR A 50 1.58 -7.70 -6.29
C TYR A 50 1.61 -7.36 -4.80
N VAL A 51 1.24 -8.31 -3.93
CA VAL A 51 0.99 -8.05 -2.50
C VAL A 51 2.21 -8.30 -1.61
N SER A 52 3.26 -8.96 -2.12
CA SER A 52 4.47 -9.18 -1.32
C SER A 52 5.15 -7.86 -0.93
N ALA A 53 5.86 -7.82 0.20
CA ALA A 53 6.60 -6.62 0.62
C ALA A 53 7.63 -6.16 -0.43
N VAL A 54 8.28 -7.11 -1.10
CA VAL A 54 9.19 -6.83 -2.23
C VAL A 54 8.43 -6.14 -3.35
N SER A 55 7.23 -6.62 -3.65
CA SER A 55 6.42 -6.06 -4.71
C SER A 55 5.88 -4.68 -4.42
N GLN A 56 5.31 -4.51 -3.24
CA GLN A 56 4.82 -3.22 -2.77
C GLN A 56 5.93 -2.17 -2.69
N ARG A 57 7.16 -2.57 -2.30
CA ARG A 57 8.33 -1.70 -2.41
C ARG A 57 8.57 -1.23 -3.86
N LYS A 58 8.60 -2.15 -4.83
CA LYS A 58 8.81 -1.79 -6.25
C LYS A 58 7.71 -0.85 -6.76
N HIS A 59 6.47 -1.08 -6.34
CA HIS A 59 5.35 -0.20 -6.70
C HIS A 59 5.49 1.20 -6.11
N LEU A 60 5.93 1.31 -4.85
CA LEU A 60 6.21 2.62 -4.26
C LEU A 60 7.35 3.33 -5.02
N GLU A 61 8.44 2.63 -5.31
CA GLU A 61 9.57 3.18 -6.08
C GLU A 61 9.13 3.67 -7.47
N LEU A 62 8.24 2.93 -8.15
CA LEU A 62 7.63 3.34 -9.42
C LEU A 62 6.84 4.65 -9.27
N LEU A 63 5.95 4.72 -8.28
CA LEU A 63 5.12 5.92 -8.04
C LEU A 63 5.97 7.15 -7.69
N GLU A 64 7.08 6.95 -6.96
CA GLU A 64 8.05 8.01 -6.64
C GLU A 64 8.82 8.48 -7.88
N GLN A 65 9.33 7.55 -8.70
CA GLN A 65 10.07 7.86 -9.92
C GLN A 65 9.26 8.67 -10.92
N GLU A 66 7.96 8.41 -10.98
CA GLU A 66 7.03 9.11 -11.87
C GLU A 66 6.52 10.43 -11.30
N ASN A 67 6.91 10.79 -10.08
CA ASN A 67 6.34 11.91 -9.32
C ASN A 67 4.80 11.83 -9.25
N PHE A 68 4.25 10.62 -9.16
CA PHE A 68 2.81 10.38 -9.17
C PHE A 68 2.16 10.79 -7.83
N LEU A 69 2.92 10.72 -6.74
CA LEU A 69 2.48 11.08 -5.40
C LEU A 69 2.74 12.57 -5.10
N THR A 70 1.79 13.19 -4.43
CA THR A 70 1.96 14.56 -3.92
C THR A 70 2.91 14.60 -2.71
N GLN A 71 3.38 15.79 -2.34
CA GLN A 71 4.26 15.95 -1.19
C GLN A 71 3.60 15.48 0.13
N GLU A 72 2.30 15.74 0.32
CA GLU A 72 1.54 15.26 1.49
C GLU A 72 1.53 13.74 1.53
N GLU A 73 1.24 13.08 0.40
CA GLU A 73 1.20 11.62 0.31
C GLU A 73 2.57 10.99 0.59
N LEU A 74 3.65 11.59 0.07
CA LEU A 74 5.02 11.17 0.37
C LEU A 74 5.36 11.30 1.87
N ASP A 75 4.84 12.32 2.55
CA ASP A 75 5.07 12.48 3.98
C ASP A 75 4.32 11.43 4.81
N ILE A 76 3.12 11.01 4.37
CA ILE A 76 2.40 9.87 4.95
C ILE A 76 3.15 8.54 4.73
N VAL A 77 3.72 8.34 3.53
CA VAL A 77 4.56 7.17 3.25
C VAL A 77 5.77 7.13 4.19
N LYS A 78 6.48 8.27 4.34
CA LYS A 78 7.62 8.38 5.26
C LYS A 78 7.21 8.09 6.70
N TRP A 79 6.03 8.55 7.11
CA TRP A 79 5.49 8.29 8.44
C TRP A 79 5.26 6.79 8.68
N GLY A 80 4.61 6.09 7.74
CA GLY A 80 4.45 4.64 7.78
C GLY A 80 5.78 3.88 7.81
N ARG A 81 6.72 4.27 6.93
CA ARG A 81 8.05 3.66 6.82
C ARG A 81 8.85 3.71 8.13
N ASN A 82 8.68 4.79 8.89
CA ASN A 82 9.43 5.03 10.12
C ASN A 82 8.70 4.53 11.38
N ALA A 83 7.51 3.91 11.25
CA ALA A 83 6.66 3.55 12.38
C ALA A 83 7.25 2.43 13.26
N HIS A 84 8.00 1.50 12.66
CA HIS A 84 8.83 0.57 13.42
C HIS A 84 10.16 1.27 13.77
N GLY A 85 10.30 1.71 15.02
CA GLY A 85 11.47 2.45 15.49
C GLY A 85 12.83 1.76 15.22
N GLY A 86 13.90 2.56 15.18
CA GLY A 86 15.29 2.10 15.05
C GLY A 86 15.88 2.23 13.63
N LYS A 87 17.20 2.43 13.53
CA LYS A 87 17.93 2.38 12.25
C LYS A 87 18.19 0.93 11.89
N SER A 88 17.63 0.44 10.79
CA SER A 88 17.87 -0.92 10.29
C SER A 88 18.67 -0.87 9.00
N LYS A 89 19.72 -1.69 8.89
CA LYS A 89 20.60 -1.78 7.72
C LYS A 89 20.41 -3.05 6.89
N ALA A 90 19.56 -3.98 7.34
CA ALA A 90 19.26 -5.20 6.61
C ALA A 90 18.26 -4.92 5.47
N THR A 91 18.56 -5.43 4.27
CA THR A 91 17.75 -5.24 3.05
C THR A 91 16.30 -5.62 3.25
N ASP A 92 16.03 -6.73 3.92
CA ASP A 92 14.66 -7.20 4.17
C ASP A 92 13.88 -6.21 5.02
N ILE A 93 14.49 -5.68 6.08
CA ILE A 93 13.82 -4.71 6.96
C ILE A 93 13.50 -3.41 6.21
N VAL A 94 14.40 -2.96 5.33
CA VAL A 94 14.14 -1.78 4.48
C VAL A 94 12.96 -2.04 3.55
N THR A 95 12.89 -3.22 2.94
CA THR A 95 11.78 -3.63 2.07
C THR A 95 10.45 -3.66 2.82
N TYR A 96 10.38 -4.29 3.98
CA TYR A 96 9.15 -4.29 4.80
C TYR A 96 8.72 -2.88 5.18
N ARG A 97 9.65 -2.00 5.58
CA ARG A 97 9.32 -0.61 5.93
C ARG A 97 8.77 0.18 4.75
N LEU A 98 9.31 -0.03 3.54
CA LEU A 98 8.79 0.64 2.34
C LEU A 98 7.39 0.13 2.00
N ALA A 99 7.14 -1.18 2.08
CA ALA A 99 5.80 -1.75 1.92
C ALA A 99 4.81 -1.16 2.95
N THR A 100 5.17 -1.13 4.23
CA THR A 100 4.36 -0.51 5.29
C THR A 100 4.09 0.98 5.02
N GLY A 101 5.02 1.70 4.39
CA GLY A 101 4.81 3.08 3.95
C GLY A 101 3.69 3.20 2.92
N LEU A 102 3.68 2.33 1.90
CA LEU A 102 2.63 2.28 0.89
C LEU A 102 1.28 1.88 1.50
N GLU A 103 1.24 0.83 2.31
CA GLU A 103 0.03 0.38 3.02
C GLU A 103 -0.54 1.52 3.88
N CYS A 104 0.32 2.23 4.61
CA CYS A 104 -0.07 3.38 5.43
C CYS A 104 -0.73 4.49 4.59
N LEU A 105 -0.18 4.80 3.42
CA LEU A 105 -0.78 5.77 2.50
C LEU A 105 -2.19 5.34 2.07
N ILE A 106 -2.36 4.09 1.65
CA ILE A 106 -3.68 3.57 1.22
C ILE A 106 -4.69 3.65 2.36
N GLY A 107 -4.30 3.22 3.58
CA GLY A 107 -5.16 3.31 4.75
C GLY A 107 -5.52 4.73 5.16
N TYR A 108 -4.56 5.66 5.09
CA TYR A 108 -4.80 7.09 5.35
C TYR A 108 -5.83 7.66 4.38
N LEU A 109 -5.63 7.47 3.07
CA LEU A 109 -6.56 7.95 2.05
C LEU A 109 -7.96 7.38 2.24
N TYR A 110 -8.07 6.12 2.64
CA TYR A 110 -9.36 5.46 2.90
C TYR A 110 -10.11 6.16 4.04
N TYR A 111 -9.42 6.46 5.13
CA TYR A 111 -10.01 7.14 6.28
C TYR A 111 -10.38 8.60 6.00
N GLN A 112 -9.66 9.24 5.08
CA GLN A 112 -9.99 10.56 4.54
C GLN A 112 -11.13 10.52 3.51
N ASN A 113 -11.73 9.35 3.25
CA ASN A 113 -12.75 9.13 2.23
C ASN A 113 -12.31 9.50 0.81
N LYS A 114 -11.00 9.44 0.52
CA LYS A 114 -10.41 9.75 -0.80
C LYS A 114 -10.38 8.51 -1.69
N GLN A 115 -11.53 7.88 -1.91
CA GLN A 115 -11.62 6.61 -2.66
C GLN A 115 -11.14 6.72 -4.11
N ASP A 116 -11.45 7.83 -4.79
CA ASP A 116 -11.02 8.05 -6.17
C ASP A 116 -9.49 8.09 -6.28
N ARG A 117 -8.82 8.71 -5.31
CA ARG A 117 -7.35 8.76 -5.27
C ARG A 117 -6.71 7.40 -5.04
N ILE A 118 -7.31 6.57 -4.17
CA ILE A 118 -6.87 5.16 -4.00
C ILE A 118 -6.99 4.43 -5.34
N LYS A 119 -8.12 4.59 -6.01
CA LYS A 119 -8.37 3.96 -7.31
C LYS A 119 -7.30 4.39 -8.33
N GLU A 120 -6.99 5.67 -8.45
CA GLU A 120 -5.93 6.17 -9.34
C GLU A 120 -4.57 5.53 -9.04
N ILE A 121 -4.16 5.44 -7.77
CA ILE A 121 -2.90 4.81 -7.37
C ILE A 121 -2.90 3.33 -7.75
N MET A 122 -3.98 2.60 -7.43
CA MET A 122 -4.09 1.17 -7.71
C MET A 122 -4.14 0.86 -9.21
N GLU A 123 -4.83 1.69 -10.01
CA GLU A 123 -4.83 1.61 -11.47
C GLU A 123 -3.43 1.89 -12.03
N ARG A 124 -2.71 2.87 -11.48
CA ARG A 124 -1.33 3.14 -11.90
C ARG A 124 -0.41 1.95 -11.64
N ILE A 125 -0.51 1.35 -10.45
CA ILE A 125 0.26 0.15 -10.07
C ILE A 125 -0.04 -1.01 -11.02
N THR A 126 -1.32 -1.28 -11.29
CA THR A 126 -1.75 -2.42 -12.11
C THR A 126 -1.60 -2.20 -13.61
N SER A 127 -1.44 -0.95 -14.07
CA SER A 127 -1.20 -0.62 -15.48
C SER A 127 0.16 -1.05 -16.03
N HIS A 128 1.10 -1.43 -15.17
CA HIS A 128 2.43 -1.92 -15.57
C HIS A 128 2.53 -3.43 -15.34
N GLU A 129 2.15 -4.19 -16.36
CA GLU A 129 2.22 -5.66 -16.33
C GLU A 129 3.67 -6.22 -16.31
N SER A 130 4.69 -5.37 -16.45
CA SER A 130 6.07 -5.77 -16.80
C SER A 130 7.14 -5.57 -15.73
N ILE A 131 6.80 -5.47 -14.43
CA ILE A 131 7.79 -5.30 -13.33
C ILE A 131 8.21 -6.66 -12.70
N TRP A 132 7.76 -7.77 -13.28
CA TRP A 132 8.00 -9.15 -12.82
C TRP A 132 8.86 -9.94 -13.82
#